data_AF-A0A844EPQ6-F1
#
_entry.id   AF-A0A844EPQ6-F1
#
_cell.length_a   1.000
_cell.length_b   1.000
_cell.length_c   1.000
_cell.angle_alpha   90.00
_cell.angle_beta   90.00
_cell.angle_gamma   90.00
#
_symmetry.space_group_name_H-M   'P 1'
#
loop_
_entity.id
_entity.type
_entity.pdbx_description
1 polymer ?
#
loop_
_entity_poly.entity_id
_entity_poly.type
_entity_poly.pdbx_seq_one_letter_code
_entity_poly.pdbx_strand_id
1 'polypeptide(L)'
;DMDSTISSRFKDAFDKVGRAFGQVFVDMFGGGEAKLVLTDPNDLLNTGIEIMVKPPGKNYRNLNLLSGGEKALTAITLLFAIIKVRPVPFCILDEAEAALDPFNADRFA
;
A
#
# COMPACT_ATOMS: atom_id res chain seq x y z
N ASP A 1 -4.05 -29.35 9.67
CA ASP A 1 -5.04 -28.42 9.10
C ASP A 1 -4.40 -27.46 8.12
N MET A 2 -4.88 -27.52 6.88
CA MET A 2 -4.42 -26.67 5.78
C MET A 2 -4.85 -25.21 6.02
N ASP A 3 -6.08 -25.02 6.46
CA ASP A 3 -6.70 -23.71 6.69
C ASP A 3 -5.95 -22.87 7.73
N SER A 4 -5.52 -23.46 8.85
CA SER A 4 -4.73 -22.75 9.86
C SER A 4 -3.38 -22.29 9.34
N THR A 5 -2.77 -23.08 8.44
CA THR A 5 -1.49 -22.73 7.80
C THR A 5 -1.67 -21.57 6.82
N ILE A 6 -2.75 -21.58 6.04
CA ILE A 6 -3.08 -20.50 5.10
C ILE A 6 -3.34 -19.20 5.87
N SER A 7 -4.20 -19.24 6.89
CA SER A 7 -4.53 -18.07 7.73
C SER A 7 -3.29 -17.48 8.38
N SER A 8 -2.39 -18.31 8.90
CA SER A 8 -1.12 -17.85 9.49
C SER A 8 -0.22 -17.15 8.48
N ARG A 9 -0.03 -17.73 7.29
CA ARG A 9 0.80 -17.13 6.23
C ARG A 9 0.20 -15.83 5.69
N PHE A 10 -1.12 -15.80 5.49
CA PHE A 10 -1.82 -14.60 5.08
C PHE A 10 -1.62 -13.48 6.09
N LYS A 11 -1.85 -13.76 7.39
CA LYS A 11 -1.70 -12.75 8.45
C LYS A 11 -0.28 -12.21 8.55
N ASP A 12 0.72 -13.09 8.49
CA ASP A 12 2.13 -12.68 8.51
C ASP A 12 2.50 -11.77 7.32
N ALA A 13 2.05 -12.15 6.11
CA ALA A 13 2.27 -11.34 4.92
C ALA A 13 1.52 -9.99 5.00
N PHE A 14 0.26 -10.00 5.41
CA PHE A 14 -0.57 -8.81 5.58
C PHE A 14 0.08 -7.81 6.56
N ASP A 15 0.55 -8.29 7.71
CA ASP A 15 1.16 -7.44 8.73
C ASP A 15 2.50 -6.87 8.27
N LYS A 16 3.31 -7.65 7.55
CA LYS A 16 4.57 -7.18 6.97
C LYS A 16 4.33 -6.12 5.90
N VAL A 17 3.41 -6.37 4.97
CA VAL A 17 3.06 -5.44 3.89
C VAL A 17 2.42 -4.18 4.46
N GLY A 18 1.53 -4.29 5.44
CA GLY A 18 0.90 -3.15 6.11
C GLY A 18 1.92 -2.22 6.78
N ARG A 19 2.92 -2.77 7.50
CA ARG A 19 4.01 -1.98 8.08
C ARG A 19 4.87 -1.30 7.01
N ALA A 20 5.26 -2.05 5.97
CA ALA A 20 6.05 -1.50 4.88
C ALA A 20 5.29 -0.40 4.12
N PHE A 21 3.99 -0.59 3.90
CA PHE A 21 3.12 0.36 3.22
C PHE A 21 3.02 1.68 3.96
N GLY A 22 2.83 1.66 5.29
CA GLY A 22 2.84 2.88 6.09
C GLY A 22 4.15 3.65 5.98
N GLN A 23 5.30 2.97 6.03
CA GLN A 23 6.61 3.60 5.91
C GLN A 23 6.83 4.19 4.51
N VAL A 24 6.65 3.38 3.47
CA VAL A 24 6.86 3.82 2.08
C VAL A 24 5.90 4.96 1.74
N PHE A 25 4.66 4.96 2.25
CA PHE A 25 3.73 6.06 2.02
C PHE A 25 4.25 7.39 2.53
N VAL A 26 4.81 7.42 3.76
CA VAL A 26 5.40 8.64 4.32
C VAL A 26 6.58 9.11 3.47
N ASP A 27 7.43 8.17 3.04
CA ASP A 27 8.61 8.47 2.21
C ASP A 27 8.19 9.11 0.87
N MET A 28 7.07 8.64 0.29
CA MET A 28 6.56 9.05 -1.02
C MET A 28 5.75 10.35 -0.96
N PHE A 29 4.87 10.50 0.04
CA PHE A 29 3.98 11.68 0.19
C PHE A 29 4.59 12.80 1.03
N GLY A 30 5.71 12.56 1.73
CA GLY A 30 6.34 13.53 2.64
C GLY A 30 5.58 13.79 3.91
N GLY A 31 4.86 12.78 4.37
CA GLY A 31 4.02 12.83 5.56
C GLY A 31 2.72 12.08 5.33
N GLY A 32 1.77 12.31 6.24
CA GLY A 32 0.52 11.56 6.23
C GLY A 32 0.68 10.15 6.81
N GLU A 33 -0.35 9.33 6.65
CA GLU A 33 -0.42 7.97 7.17
C GLU A 33 -1.17 7.08 6.17
N ALA A 34 -0.76 5.82 6.05
CA ALA A 34 -1.51 4.83 5.28
C ALA A 34 -1.51 3.49 6.00
N LYS A 35 -2.61 2.76 5.89
CA LYS A 35 -2.78 1.45 6.52
C LYS A 35 -3.68 0.53 5.71
N LEU A 36 -3.39 -0.77 5.82
CA LEU A 36 -4.27 -1.84 5.36
C LEU A 36 -5.19 -2.23 6.52
N VAL A 37 -6.46 -2.46 6.21
CA VAL A 37 -7.49 -2.85 7.19
C VAL A 37 -8.21 -4.08 6.68
N LEU A 38 -8.40 -5.08 7.52
CA LEU A 38 -9.24 -6.24 7.20
C LEU A 38 -10.71 -5.86 7.40
N THR A 39 -11.57 -6.19 6.45
CA THR A 39 -13.02 -5.95 6.61
C THR A 39 -13.62 -6.82 7.70
N ASP A 40 -13.11 -8.05 7.86
CA ASP A 40 -13.44 -8.95 8.98
C ASP A 40 -12.17 -9.57 9.56
N PRO A 41 -11.63 -9.02 10.66
CA PRO A 41 -10.42 -9.56 11.29
C PRO A 41 -10.57 -10.98 11.87
N ASN A 42 -11.80 -11.48 12.04
CA ASN A 42 -12.06 -12.79 12.63
C ASN A 42 -12.15 -13.91 11.58
N ASP A 43 -12.34 -13.57 10.31
CA ASP A 43 -12.39 -14.51 9.18
C ASP A 43 -11.32 -14.20 8.14
N LEU A 44 -10.09 -14.64 8.42
CA LEU A 44 -8.94 -14.39 7.56
C LEU A 44 -9.01 -15.05 6.17
N LEU A 45 -9.90 -16.03 5.98
CA LEU A 45 -10.03 -16.74 4.71
C LEU A 45 -11.01 -16.06 3.76
N ASN A 46 -12.00 -15.34 4.29
CA ASN A 46 -13.03 -14.66 3.50
C ASN A 46 -13.02 -13.13 3.63
N THR A 47 -12.18 -12.55 4.50
CA THR A 47 -12.07 -11.10 4.66
C THR A 47 -11.56 -10.40 3.39
N GLY A 48 -12.11 -9.22 3.12
CA GLY A 48 -11.53 -8.25 2.21
C GLY A 48 -10.38 -7.46 2.85
N ILE A 49 -9.70 -6.68 2.01
CA ILE A 49 -8.65 -5.73 2.41
C ILE A 49 -9.07 -4.34 1.95
N GLU A 50 -9.15 -3.39 2.88
CA GLU A 50 -9.36 -1.98 2.61
C GLU A 50 -8.06 -1.19 2.74
N ILE A 51 -7.95 -0.16 1.92
CA ILE A 51 -6.84 0.79 1.94
C ILE A 51 -7.36 2.11 2.52
N MET A 52 -6.80 2.49 3.66
CA MET A 52 -7.11 3.74 4.35
C MET A 52 -5.89 4.63 4.32
N VAL A 53 -6.05 5.83 3.78
CA VAL A 53 -4.96 6.82 3.69
C VAL A 53 -5.37 8.14 4.31
N LYS A 54 -4.38 8.87 4.78
CA LYS A 54 -4.48 10.20 5.35
C LYS A 54 -3.33 11.02 4.74
N PRO A 55 -3.55 11.69 3.60
CA PRO A 55 -2.52 12.55 3.02
C PRO A 55 -2.13 13.69 3.98
N PRO A 56 -0.95 14.34 3.79
CA PRO A 56 -0.51 15.46 4.61
C PRO A 56 -1.59 16.54 4.74
N GLY A 57 -1.92 16.92 5.98
CA GLY A 57 -2.93 17.95 6.27
C GLY A 57 -4.39 17.54 6.02
N LYS A 58 -4.69 16.27 5.71
CA LYS A 58 -6.05 15.76 5.48
C LYS A 58 -6.46 14.73 6.53
N ASN A 59 -7.77 14.45 6.61
CA ASN A 59 -8.33 13.33 7.39
C ASN A 59 -8.21 12.00 6.66
N TYR A 60 -8.39 10.89 7.38
CA TYR A 60 -8.48 9.56 6.82
C TYR A 60 -9.61 9.44 5.80
N ARG A 61 -9.33 8.80 4.67
CA ARG A 61 -10.29 8.50 3.61
C ARG A 61 -10.00 7.13 3.02
N ASN A 62 -11.07 6.50 2.54
CA ASN A 62 -10.96 5.31 1.72
C ASN A 62 -10.34 5.67 0.36
N LEU A 63 -9.61 4.73 -0.25
CA LEU A 63 -8.98 4.89 -1.57
C LEU A 63 -9.93 5.48 -2.61
N ASN A 64 -11.22 5.10 -2.61
CA ASN A 64 -12.21 5.57 -3.58
C ASN A 64 -12.44 7.09 -3.55
N LEU A 65 -12.17 7.75 -2.43
CA LEU A 65 -12.39 9.19 -2.20
C LEU A 65 -11.16 10.07 -2.50
N LEU A 66 -10.07 9.46 -2.99
CA LEU A 66 -8.86 10.17 -3.40
C LEU A 66 -8.94 10.72 -4.82
N SER A 67 -8.13 11.74 -5.12
CA SER A 67 -7.93 12.22 -6.49
C SER A 67 -7.29 11.13 -7.37
N GLY A 68 -7.36 11.27 -8.69
CA GLY A 68 -6.73 10.31 -9.62
C GLY A 68 -5.23 10.13 -9.36
N GLY A 69 -4.49 11.23 -9.18
CA GLY A 69 -3.06 11.20 -8.86
C GLY A 69 -2.77 10.61 -7.48
N GLU A 70 -3.57 10.94 -6.45
CA GLU A 70 -3.42 10.35 -5.11
C GLU A 70 -3.67 8.83 -5.14
N LYS A 71 -4.65 8.35 -5.92
CA LYS A 71 -4.91 6.92 -6.12
C LYS A 71 -3.72 6.22 -6.77
N ALA A 72 -3.20 6.80 -7.85
CA ALA A 72 -2.10 6.20 -8.60
C ALA A 72 -0.82 6.12 -7.75
N LEU A 73 -0.46 7.21 -7.07
CA LEU A 73 0.70 7.23 -6.17
C LEU A 73 0.52 6.27 -4.98
N THR A 74 -0.69 6.16 -4.42
CA THR A 74 -1.00 5.18 -3.36
C THR A 74 -0.83 3.74 -3.86
N ALA A 75 -1.25 3.43 -5.09
CA ALA A 75 -1.08 2.12 -5.69
C ALA A 75 0.40 1.76 -5.92
N ILE A 76 1.19 2.70 -6.46
CA ILE A 76 2.64 2.55 -6.61
C ILE A 76 3.33 2.33 -5.26
N THR A 77 2.92 3.11 -4.25
CA THR A 77 3.43 2.97 -2.87
C THR A 77 3.16 1.57 -2.31
N LEU A 78 1.96 1.03 -2.52
CA LEU A 78 1.61 -0.33 -2.09
C LEU A 78 2.43 -1.39 -2.85
N LEU A 79 2.64 -1.21 -4.15
CA LEU A 79 3.49 -2.10 -4.94
C LEU A 79 4.93 -2.12 -4.39
N PHE A 80 5.51 -0.97 -4.10
CA PHE A 80 6.85 -0.89 -3.48
C PHE A 80 6.90 -1.51 -2.10
N ALA A 81 5.85 -1.37 -1.29
CA ALA A 81 5.76 -2.05 0.00
C ALA A 81 5.77 -3.58 -0.14
N ILE A 82 5.04 -4.12 -1.13
CA ILE A 82 5.04 -5.56 -1.44
C ILE A 82 6.43 -6.03 -1.87
N ILE A 83 7.08 -5.30 -2.79
CA ILE A 83 8.43 -5.60 -3.26
C ILE A 83 9.44 -5.54 -2.11
N LYS A 84 9.31 -4.59 -1.18
CA LYS A 84 10.19 -4.46 -0.01
C LYS A 84 10.06 -5.66 0.95
N VAL A 85 8.85 -6.19 1.11
CA VAL A 85 8.60 -7.37 1.96
C VAL A 85 9.05 -8.67 1.28
N ARG A 86 8.86 -8.76 -0.04
CA ARG A 86 9.27 -9.92 -0.84
C ARG A 86 10.09 -9.44 -2.04
N PRO A 87 11.41 -9.23 -1.86
CA PRO A 87 12.28 -8.75 -2.92
C PRO A 87 12.23 -9.66 -4.15
N VAL A 88 12.08 -9.04 -5.32
CA VAL A 88 12.22 -9.69 -6.61
C VAL A 88 13.50 -9.19 -7.29
N PRO A 89 14.16 -10.00 -8.14
CA PRO A 89 15.44 -9.61 -8.75
C PRO A 89 15.39 -8.32 -9.57
N PHE A 90 14.26 -8.05 -10.23
CA PHE A 90 13.99 -6.80 -10.94
C PHE A 90 12.47 -6.62 -11.11
N CYS A 91 12.05 -5.38 -11.33
CA CYS A 91 10.68 -5.00 -11.69
C CYS A 91 10.74 -3.99 -12.83
N ILE A 92 9.94 -4.19 -13.87
CA ILE A 92 9.80 -3.26 -14.99
C ILE A 92 8.42 -2.63 -14.85
N LEU A 93 8.38 -1.31 -14.76
CA LEU A 93 7.15 -0.53 -14.72
C LEU A 93 7.04 0.22 -16.03
N ASP A 94 5.90 0.08 -16.69
CA ASP A 94 5.57 0.80 -17.92
C ASP A 94 4.62 1.96 -17.58
N GLU A 95 4.80 3.12 -18.21
CA GLU A 95 4.01 4.35 -18.02
C GLU A 95 3.87 4.84 -16.56
N ALA A 96 4.85 4.55 -15.69
CA ALA A 96 4.78 4.95 -14.27
C ALA A 96 4.85 6.48 -14.08
N GLU A 97 5.44 7.21 -15.02
CA GLU A 97 5.59 8.66 -15.01
C GLU A 97 4.25 9.41 -15.03
N ALA A 98 3.22 8.84 -15.67
CA ALA A 98 1.89 9.47 -15.73
C ALA A 98 1.21 9.51 -14.34
N ALA A 99 1.56 8.57 -13.47
CA ALA A 99 1.12 8.51 -12.08
C ALA A 99 2.01 9.34 -11.13
N LEU A 100 3.24 9.63 -11.56
CA LEU A 100 4.27 10.37 -10.85
C LEU A 100 4.43 11.76 -11.51
N ASP A 101 3.39 12.58 -11.47
CA ASP A 101 3.40 14.00 -11.92
C ASP A 101 4.72 14.72 -11.52
N PRO A 102 5.27 15.68 -12.29
CA PRO A 102 6.66 16.17 -12.12
C PRO A 102 7.02 16.64 -10.70
N PHE A 103 6.06 17.10 -9.90
CA PHE A 103 6.28 17.44 -8.49
C PHE A 103 6.63 16.24 -7.59
N ASN A 104 6.19 15.04 -7.96
CA ASN A 104 6.46 13.78 -7.26
C ASN A 104 7.62 13.01 -7.90
N ALA A 105 7.90 13.19 -9.20
CA ALA A 105 8.98 12.51 -9.92
C ALA A 105 10.38 12.87 -9.38
N ASP A 106 10.62 14.14 -9.04
CA ASP A 106 11.88 14.61 -8.46
C ASP A 106 12.24 13.93 -7.13
N ARG A 107 11.26 13.32 -6.46
CA ARG A 107 11.45 12.61 -5.18
C ARG A 107 12.05 11.21 -5.35
N PHE A 108 12.15 10.70 -6.59
CA PHE A 108 12.70 9.37 -6.92
C PHE A 108 14.11 9.42 -7.54
N ALA A 109 14.57 10.60 -7.95
CA ALA A 109 15.87 10.78 -8.61
C ALA A 109 17.04 10.83 -7.61
#